data_AF-A0A3B1CTI2-F1
#
_entry.id   AF-A0A3B1CTI2-F1
#
_cell.length_a   1.000
_cell.length_b   1.000
_cell.length_c   1.000
_cell.angle_alpha   90.00
_cell.angle_beta   90.00
_cell.angle_gamma   90.00
#
_symmetry.space_group_name_H-M   'P 1'
#
loop_
_entity.id
_entity.type
_entity.pdbx_description
1 polymer ?
#
loop_
_entity_poly.entity_id
_entity_poly.type
_entity_poly.pdbx_seq_one_letter_code
_entity_poly.pdbx_strand_id
1 'polypeptide(L)'
;MKRQCQYLSFLVFSLFFFVFFLQHASAEIDSQKRADPFTRDECRYCHKGPQKHQIDDTKGPWCVPCHTQHNVGTTLGLKTYFKQLKRLRSETTGEALTESFILQKMILIPAGEFFMGEDGTKKSLGPRHAVYLDDFYIDQFHVTNLYYQTFVNETQRLAPPHWNAQQHPRKIANHPVAFVSWHDADAYCTWAGKRLPTETEWEKAARGTDGRMFPWGKKHLKNHANIYQENIKNTTVVNQYPQGKSPYGLYDMAGNLFQWTSSWFLPYPGNKVPHPNFGKTLRVLRGGSFYDCSNYRCGISFQTFNRISLLPQTLAISAGFRCAKPAISNHNLKKENK
;
A
#
# COMPACT_ATOMS: atom_id res chain seq x y z
N MET A 1 60.29 -36.37 -26.74
CA MET A 1 59.11 -37.22 -26.44
C MET A 1 58.71 -37.34 -24.95
N LYS A 2 59.20 -36.51 -24.00
CA LYS A 2 58.77 -36.57 -22.58
C LYS A 2 57.93 -35.38 -22.07
N ARG A 3 57.70 -34.34 -22.88
CA ARG A 3 56.91 -33.15 -22.48
C ARG A 3 55.46 -33.12 -22.99
N GLN A 4 55.06 -34.02 -23.90
CA GLN A 4 53.68 -34.06 -24.42
C GLN A 4 52.71 -34.93 -23.59
N CYS A 5 53.20 -35.85 -22.74
CA CYS A 5 52.31 -36.68 -21.90
C CYS A 5 51.80 -35.99 -20.62
N GLN A 6 52.46 -34.94 -20.12
CA GLN A 6 52.03 -34.26 -18.90
C GLN A 6 50.85 -33.29 -19.14
N TYR A 7 50.73 -32.72 -20.34
CA TYR A 7 49.62 -31.83 -20.69
C TYR A 7 48.30 -32.57 -20.93
N LEU A 8 48.34 -33.82 -21.43
CA LEU A 8 47.13 -34.62 -21.61
C LEU A 8 46.51 -35.04 -20.27
N SER A 9 47.31 -35.38 -19.25
CA SER A 9 46.79 -35.74 -17.92
C SER A 9 46.14 -34.56 -17.19
N PHE A 10 46.69 -33.35 -17.33
CA PHE A 10 46.11 -32.14 -16.71
C PHE A 10 44.80 -31.71 -17.37
N LEU A 11 44.71 -31.80 -18.70
CA LEU A 11 43.47 -31.47 -19.44
C LEU A 11 42.35 -32.47 -19.12
N VAL A 12 42.64 -33.76 -18.99
CA VAL A 12 41.65 -34.79 -18.63
C VAL A 12 41.18 -34.61 -17.17
N PHE A 13 42.08 -34.32 -16.22
CA PHE A 13 41.70 -34.03 -14.83
C PHE A 13 40.86 -32.75 -14.70
N SER A 14 41.18 -31.71 -15.47
CA SER A 14 40.44 -30.45 -15.46
C SER A 14 39.06 -30.58 -16.10
N LEU A 15 38.91 -31.39 -17.15
CA LEU A 15 37.61 -31.71 -17.75
C LEU A 15 36.73 -32.55 -16.82
N PHE A 16 37.30 -33.52 -16.09
CA PHE A 16 36.55 -34.29 -15.09
C PHE A 16 36.07 -33.42 -13.92
N PHE A 17 36.90 -32.51 -13.41
CA PHE A 17 36.49 -31.57 -12.36
C PHE A 17 35.41 -30.60 -12.83
N PHE A 18 35.48 -30.12 -14.08
CA PHE A 18 34.50 -29.20 -14.64
C PHE A 18 33.14 -29.88 -14.90
N VAL A 19 33.14 -31.14 -15.35
CA VAL A 19 31.92 -31.95 -15.52
C VAL A 19 31.30 -32.31 -14.17
N PHE A 20 32.10 -32.62 -13.15
CA PHE A 20 31.61 -32.91 -11.80
C PHE A 20 30.98 -31.67 -11.13
N PHE A 21 31.58 -30.49 -11.33
CA PHE A 21 31.01 -29.21 -10.88
C PHE A 21 29.74 -28.82 -11.63
N LEU A 22 29.66 -29.07 -12.95
CA LEU A 22 28.43 -28.83 -13.72
C LEU A 22 27.30 -29.79 -13.32
N GLN A 23 27.61 -31.05 -13.03
CA GLN A 23 26.62 -32.01 -12.53
C GLN A 23 26.14 -31.66 -11.11
N HIS A 24 27.03 -31.26 -10.19
CA HIS A 24 26.64 -30.82 -8.85
C HIS A 24 25.90 -29.48 -8.83
N ALA A 25 26.32 -28.52 -9.65
CA ALA A 25 25.60 -27.25 -9.81
C ALA A 25 24.21 -27.46 -10.42
N SER A 26 24.07 -28.40 -11.36
CA SER A 26 22.75 -28.75 -11.91
C SER A 26 21.85 -29.46 -10.89
N ALA A 27 22.42 -30.26 -9.98
CA ALA A 27 21.68 -30.93 -8.90
C ALA A 27 21.26 -29.96 -7.78
N GLU A 28 22.08 -28.98 -7.41
CA GLU A 28 21.71 -27.91 -6.47
C GLU A 28 20.64 -26.97 -7.06
N ILE A 29 20.74 -26.64 -8.34
CA ILE A 29 19.76 -25.80 -9.06
C ILE A 29 18.41 -26.53 -9.27
N ASP A 30 18.40 -27.86 -9.43
CA ASP A 30 17.16 -28.65 -9.53
C ASP A 30 16.52 -28.88 -8.14
N SER A 31 17.31 -28.96 -7.07
CA SER A 31 16.78 -29.08 -5.69
C SER A 31 16.04 -27.82 -5.20
N GLN A 32 16.41 -26.64 -5.69
CA GLN A 32 15.71 -25.38 -5.39
C GLN A 32 14.47 -25.14 -6.27
N LYS A 33 14.26 -25.94 -7.32
CA LYS A 33 13.15 -25.78 -8.28
C LYS A 33 11.91 -26.65 -8.04
N ARG A 34 11.85 -27.44 -6.96
CA ARG A 34 10.67 -28.28 -6.64
C ARG A 34 10.24 -28.28 -5.17
N ALA A 35 10.60 -27.24 -4.40
CA ALA A 35 9.87 -27.02 -3.16
C ALA A 35 8.44 -26.56 -3.54
N ASP A 36 7.45 -27.40 -3.28
CA ASP A 36 6.05 -27.04 -3.44
C ASP A 36 5.81 -25.69 -2.71
N PRO A 37 5.40 -24.61 -3.41
CA PRO A 37 5.23 -23.30 -2.81
C PRO A 37 4.22 -23.29 -1.65
N PHE A 38 3.40 -24.35 -1.51
CA PHE A 38 2.45 -24.55 -0.41
C PHE A 38 3.07 -25.10 0.89
N THR A 39 4.35 -25.47 0.89
CA THR A 39 5.05 -26.02 2.08
C THR A 39 5.60 -24.95 3.03
N ARG A 40 5.69 -23.69 2.60
CA ARG A 40 6.12 -22.56 3.43
C ARG A 40 5.12 -22.33 4.58
N ASP A 41 5.62 -22.00 5.78
CA ASP A 41 4.77 -21.79 6.98
C ASP A 41 3.68 -20.74 6.74
N GLU A 42 4.01 -19.70 5.99
CA GLU A 42 3.11 -18.62 5.58
C GLU A 42 1.99 -19.05 4.63
N CYS A 43 2.17 -20.15 3.88
CA CYS A 43 1.19 -20.71 2.93
C CYS A 43 0.29 -21.80 3.55
N ARG A 44 0.79 -22.52 4.57
CA ARG A 44 0.10 -23.64 5.24
C ARG A 44 -1.21 -23.27 5.92
N TYR A 45 -1.43 -21.98 6.16
CA TYR A 45 -2.67 -21.49 6.77
C TYR A 45 -3.88 -21.60 5.82
N CYS A 46 -3.68 -21.34 4.52
CA CYS A 46 -4.75 -21.31 3.53
C CYS A 46 -4.86 -22.59 2.69
N HIS A 47 -3.78 -23.38 2.60
CA HIS A 47 -3.69 -24.61 1.79
C HIS A 47 -3.73 -25.89 2.64
N LYS A 48 -4.69 -26.01 3.56
CA LYS A 48 -4.88 -27.24 4.33
C LYS A 48 -5.67 -28.28 3.54
N GLY A 49 -5.01 -29.36 3.15
CA GLY A 49 -5.63 -30.57 2.58
C GLY A 49 -5.60 -30.66 1.05
N PRO A 50 -5.88 -31.86 0.49
CA PRO A 50 -5.75 -32.16 -0.95
C PRO A 50 -6.78 -31.45 -1.84
N GLN A 51 -7.74 -30.73 -1.25
CA GLN A 51 -8.71 -29.96 -2.02
C GLN A 51 -8.12 -28.59 -2.38
N LYS A 52 -7.81 -28.43 -3.66
CA LYS A 52 -7.54 -27.12 -4.30
C LYS A 52 -8.77 -26.23 -4.10
N HIS A 53 -8.76 -25.40 -3.06
CA HIS A 53 -9.85 -24.44 -2.86
C HIS A 53 -9.84 -23.46 -4.04
N GLN A 54 -11.01 -23.21 -4.66
CA GLN A 54 -11.18 -22.04 -5.51
C GLN A 54 -10.83 -20.81 -4.67
N ILE A 55 -9.84 -20.06 -5.13
CA ILE A 55 -9.40 -18.84 -4.47
C ILE A 55 -10.41 -17.77 -4.84
N ASP A 56 -11.17 -17.35 -3.85
CA ASP A 56 -12.15 -16.29 -3.96
C ASP A 56 -11.43 -14.94 -3.83
N ASP A 57 -11.81 -13.97 -4.67
CA ASP A 57 -11.29 -12.58 -4.67
C ASP A 57 -11.60 -11.82 -3.37
N THR A 58 -12.38 -12.44 -2.49
CA THR A 58 -12.67 -12.02 -1.12
C THR A 58 -11.62 -12.48 -0.08
N LYS A 59 -10.71 -13.41 -0.42
CA LYS A 59 -9.81 -14.07 0.55
C LYS A 59 -8.46 -13.39 0.82
N GLY A 60 -8.22 -12.20 0.28
CA GLY A 60 -7.21 -11.28 0.79
C GLY A 60 -6.15 -10.81 -0.22
N PRO A 61 -5.56 -9.63 -0.01
CA PRO A 61 -4.59 -9.05 -0.94
C PRO A 61 -3.23 -9.77 -1.02
N TRP A 62 -2.85 -10.53 0.02
CA TRP A 62 -1.61 -11.31 0.06
C TRP A 62 -1.63 -12.58 -0.80
N CYS A 63 -2.80 -12.96 -1.33
CA CYS A 63 -2.91 -14.07 -2.29
C CYS A 63 -2.47 -13.66 -3.70
N VAL A 64 -2.50 -12.36 -4.02
CA VAL A 64 -2.19 -11.85 -5.36
C VAL A 64 -0.75 -12.12 -5.79
N PRO A 65 0.29 -11.92 -4.96
CA PRO A 65 1.68 -12.17 -5.37
C PRO A 65 1.98 -13.64 -5.70
N CYS A 66 1.28 -14.60 -5.08
CA CYS A 66 1.52 -16.04 -5.27
C CYS A 66 0.60 -16.69 -6.32
N HIS A 67 -0.54 -16.07 -6.65
CA HIS A 67 -1.53 -16.62 -7.59
C HIS A 67 -1.65 -15.80 -8.89
N THR A 68 -0.61 -15.03 -9.22
CA THR A 68 -0.50 -14.12 -10.37
C THR A 68 -0.77 -14.75 -11.73
N GLN A 69 -0.90 -16.07 -11.84
CA GLN A 69 -1.11 -16.72 -13.13
C GLN A 69 -2.50 -17.32 -13.36
N HIS A 70 -3.34 -17.59 -12.35
CA HIS A 70 -4.55 -18.38 -12.67
C HIS A 70 -5.89 -18.10 -11.98
N ASN A 71 -6.08 -17.24 -10.95
CA ASN A 71 -7.47 -17.03 -10.44
C ASN A 71 -7.76 -15.80 -9.55
N VAL A 72 -6.82 -14.90 -9.28
CA VAL A 72 -7.13 -13.63 -8.56
C VAL A 72 -6.82 -12.47 -9.51
N GLY A 73 -7.85 -11.87 -10.09
CA GLY A 73 -7.68 -10.71 -10.96
C GLY A 73 -7.00 -9.55 -10.23
N THR A 74 -6.53 -8.55 -10.97
CA THR A 74 -5.93 -7.32 -10.39
C THR A 74 -6.92 -6.48 -9.59
N THR A 75 -8.21 -6.84 -9.56
CA THR A 75 -9.27 -6.12 -8.84
C THR A 75 -9.72 -6.91 -7.60
N LEU A 76 -9.58 -6.31 -6.43
CA LEU A 76 -9.89 -6.90 -5.12
C LEU A 76 -11.12 -6.24 -4.47
N GLY A 77 -12.08 -7.06 -4.04
CA GLY A 77 -13.26 -6.61 -3.30
C GLY A 77 -14.43 -6.08 -4.13
N LEU A 78 -14.39 -6.19 -5.47
CA LEU A 78 -15.46 -5.70 -6.35
C LEU A 78 -16.78 -6.46 -6.16
N LYS A 79 -16.73 -7.80 -6.03
CA LYS A 79 -17.92 -8.60 -5.73
C LYS A 79 -18.52 -8.22 -4.37
N THR A 80 -17.67 -8.02 -3.37
CA THR A 80 -18.11 -7.59 -2.03
C THR A 80 -18.83 -6.25 -2.09
N TYR A 81 -18.27 -5.28 -2.82
CA TYR A 81 -18.88 -3.98 -3.02
C TYR A 81 -20.29 -4.08 -3.63
N PHE A 82 -20.47 -4.83 -4.73
CA PHE A 82 -21.79 -4.98 -5.35
C PHE A 82 -22.79 -5.75 -4.47
N LYS A 83 -22.32 -6.72 -3.67
CA LYS A 83 -23.17 -7.40 -2.67
C LYS A 83 -23.67 -6.41 -1.61
N GLN A 84 -22.81 -5.52 -1.12
CA GLN A 84 -23.18 -4.47 -0.16
C GLN A 84 -24.17 -3.47 -0.78
N LEU A 85 -23.93 -3.03 -2.03
CA LEU A 85 -24.83 -2.11 -2.72
C LEU A 85 -26.24 -2.68 -2.92
N LYS A 86 -26.37 -3.96 -3.27
CA LYS A 86 -27.69 -4.61 -3.42
C LYS A 86 -28.50 -4.55 -2.13
N ARG A 87 -27.83 -4.70 -0.97
CA ARG A 87 -28.45 -4.57 0.36
C ARG A 87 -28.83 -3.13 0.70
N LEU A 88 -28.01 -2.15 0.33
CA LEU A 88 -28.31 -0.73 0.60
C LEU A 88 -29.46 -0.19 -0.27
N ARG A 89 -29.63 -0.72 -1.50
CA ARG A 89 -30.74 -0.33 -2.39
C ARG A 89 -32.11 -0.79 -1.88
N SER A 90 -32.19 -1.78 -0.99
CA SER A 90 -33.47 -2.17 -0.38
C SER A 90 -33.90 -1.25 0.76
N GLU A 91 -33.11 -0.24 1.15
CA GLU A 91 -33.29 0.50 2.40
C GLU A 91 -33.39 2.04 2.26
N THR A 92 -33.53 2.65 1.07
CA THR A 92 -33.69 4.12 1.00
C THR A 92 -34.68 4.64 -0.04
N THR A 93 -35.75 5.27 0.46
CA THR A 93 -36.58 6.29 -0.21
C THR A 93 -35.89 7.66 -0.14
N GLY A 94 -36.25 8.55 -1.08
CA GLY A 94 -35.50 9.75 -1.43
C GLY A 94 -35.38 10.82 -0.34
N GLU A 95 -34.16 11.33 -0.20
CA GLU A 95 -33.88 12.61 0.43
C GLU A 95 -32.89 13.36 -0.46
N ALA A 96 -33.19 14.63 -0.71
CA ALA A 96 -32.36 15.50 -1.53
C ALA A 96 -31.13 15.94 -0.73
N LEU A 97 -29.96 15.42 -1.08
CA LEU A 97 -28.69 15.80 -0.48
C LEU A 97 -28.26 17.18 -1.02
N THR A 98 -28.25 18.18 -0.15
CA THR A 98 -27.57 19.46 -0.41
C THR A 98 -26.06 19.24 -0.27
N GLU A 99 -25.35 19.20 -1.41
CA GLU A 99 -23.91 18.93 -1.46
C GLU A 99 -23.11 20.11 -0.89
N SER A 100 -22.65 19.98 0.36
CA SER A 100 -21.55 20.81 0.84
C SER A 100 -20.23 20.28 0.27
N PHE A 101 -19.55 21.09 -0.54
CA PHE A 101 -18.26 20.74 -1.13
C PHE A 101 -17.15 20.77 -0.08
N ILE A 102 -16.36 19.70 0.03
CA ILE A 102 -15.15 19.69 0.87
C ILE A 102 -13.96 20.11 0.00
N LEU A 103 -13.35 21.26 0.30
CA LEU A 103 -12.18 21.75 -0.43
C LEU A 103 -10.93 20.87 -0.14
N GLN A 104 -10.24 20.41 -1.19
CA GLN A 104 -8.98 19.66 -1.08
C GLN A 104 -7.87 20.62 -0.67
N LYS A 105 -7.54 20.63 0.63
CA LYS A 105 -6.50 21.47 1.23
C LYS A 105 -5.22 20.67 1.43
N MET A 106 -4.07 21.35 1.39
CA MET A 106 -2.79 20.80 1.81
C MET A 106 -2.36 21.39 3.15
N ILE A 107 -1.68 20.58 3.95
CA ILE A 107 -1.08 20.94 5.23
C ILE A 107 0.44 20.92 5.08
N LEU A 108 1.11 21.96 5.58
CA LEU A 108 2.56 21.99 5.73
C LEU A 108 2.98 21.10 6.89
N ILE A 109 3.83 20.11 6.62
CA ILE A 109 4.55 19.35 7.64
C ILE A 109 5.91 20.03 7.82
N PRO A 110 6.26 20.49 9.03
CA PRO A 110 7.51 21.19 9.26
C PRO A 110 8.72 20.26 9.08
N ALA A 111 9.84 20.84 8.66
CA ALA A 111 11.12 20.16 8.62
C ALA A 111 11.52 19.65 10.01
N GLY A 112 12.31 18.58 10.05
CA GLY A 112 12.84 18.05 11.30
C GLY A 112 12.83 16.53 11.38
N GLU A 113 13.39 16.04 12.48
CA GLU A 113 13.55 14.63 12.77
C GLU A 113 12.29 14.00 13.35
N PHE A 114 12.06 12.74 13.04
CA PHE A 114 11.11 11.89 13.73
C PHE A 114 11.61 10.44 13.77
N PHE A 115 10.99 9.61 14.59
CA PHE A 115 11.28 8.18 14.61
C PHE A 115 10.33 7.43 13.70
N MET A 116 10.88 6.80 12.67
CA MET A 116 10.17 5.95 11.72
C MET A 116 10.25 4.49 12.13
N GLY A 117 9.16 3.76 11.92
CA GLY A 117 9.06 2.34 12.21
C GLY A 117 8.87 2.03 13.69
N GLU A 118 8.69 0.76 14.00
CA GLU A 118 8.51 0.27 15.37
C GLU A 118 9.21 -1.07 15.55
N ASP A 119 9.85 -1.23 16.70
CA ASP A 119 10.47 -2.49 17.07
C ASP A 119 9.39 -3.46 17.57
N GLY A 120 9.45 -4.70 17.11
CA GLY A 120 8.47 -5.68 17.54
C GLY A 120 8.57 -7.03 16.84
N THR A 121 7.44 -7.74 16.87
CA THR A 121 7.29 -9.08 16.29
C THR A 121 7.29 -9.04 14.77
N LYS A 122 6.60 -8.05 14.17
CA LYS A 122 6.59 -7.84 12.71
C LYS A 122 7.87 -7.15 12.28
N LYS A 123 8.88 -7.95 11.92
CA LYS A 123 10.23 -7.47 11.57
C LYS A 123 10.26 -6.50 10.40
N SER A 124 9.28 -6.50 9.50
CA SER A 124 9.19 -5.54 8.39
C SER A 124 8.81 -4.11 8.80
N LEU A 125 8.45 -3.88 10.07
CA LEU A 125 8.14 -2.55 10.62
C LEU A 125 9.34 -1.91 11.34
N GLY A 126 10.43 -2.64 11.56
CA GLY A 126 11.61 -2.18 12.28
C GLY A 126 12.92 -2.33 11.49
N PRO A 127 14.06 -1.97 12.08
CA PRO A 127 14.15 -1.35 13.40
C PRO A 127 13.61 0.08 13.41
N ARG A 128 13.20 0.57 14.58
CA ARG A 128 12.89 1.99 14.76
C ARG A 128 14.17 2.81 14.55
N HIS A 129 14.09 3.86 13.74
CA HIS A 129 15.25 4.67 13.38
C HIS A 129 14.86 6.15 13.21
N ALA A 130 15.82 7.04 13.47
CA ALA A 130 15.64 8.47 13.27
C ALA A 130 15.72 8.80 11.77
N VAL A 131 14.83 9.67 11.31
CA VAL A 131 14.83 10.17 9.93
C VAL A 131 14.58 11.68 9.96
N TYR A 132 15.44 12.44 9.29
CA TYR A 132 15.21 13.85 8.99
C TYR A 132 14.42 13.97 7.68
N LEU A 133 13.40 14.83 7.68
CA LEU A 133 12.71 15.26 6.47
C LEU A 133 12.69 16.78 6.43
N ASP A 134 12.95 17.36 5.25
CA ASP A 134 12.62 18.75 4.95
C ASP A 134 11.11 18.98 5.09
N ASP A 135 10.70 20.25 5.03
CA ASP A 135 9.29 20.59 5.02
C ASP A 135 8.63 20.21 3.69
N PHE A 136 7.37 19.81 3.77
CA PHE A 136 6.59 19.43 2.60
C PHE A 136 5.10 19.65 2.85
N TYR A 137 4.37 19.84 1.76
CA TYR A 137 2.91 19.87 1.78
C TYR A 137 2.36 18.47 1.53
N ILE A 138 1.30 18.11 2.24
CA ILE A 138 0.54 16.88 2.01
C ILE A 138 -0.96 17.16 2.12
N ASP A 139 -1.78 16.52 1.30
CA ASP A 139 -3.22 16.71 1.34
C ASP A 139 -3.79 16.36 2.73
N GLN A 140 -4.66 17.24 3.23
CA GLN A 140 -5.34 17.09 4.52
C GLN A 140 -6.24 15.85 4.55
N PHE A 141 -6.86 15.56 3.41
CA PHE A 141 -7.81 14.47 3.18
C PHE A 141 -7.26 13.51 2.13
N HIS A 142 -7.82 12.31 2.02
CA HIS A 142 -7.73 11.53 0.79
C HIS A 142 -8.26 12.34 -0.40
N VAL A 143 -7.85 11.96 -1.61
CA VAL A 143 -8.52 12.47 -2.83
C VAL A 143 -9.94 11.91 -2.87
N THR A 144 -10.94 12.78 -3.04
CA THR A 144 -12.35 12.35 -3.09
C THR A 144 -12.78 11.94 -4.50
N ASN A 145 -13.90 11.21 -4.60
CA ASN A 145 -14.48 10.86 -5.90
C ASN A 145 -14.78 12.10 -6.76
N LEU A 146 -15.24 13.19 -6.15
CA LEU A 146 -15.54 14.44 -6.85
C LEU A 146 -14.31 15.04 -7.53
N TYR A 147 -13.17 15.15 -6.83
CA TYR A 147 -11.94 15.65 -7.44
C TYR A 147 -11.34 14.67 -8.44
N TYR A 148 -11.47 13.37 -8.20
CA TYR A 148 -11.02 12.35 -9.15
C TYR A 148 -11.84 12.36 -10.45
N GLN A 149 -13.13 12.73 -10.38
CA GLN A 149 -13.99 12.88 -11.55
C GLN A 149 -13.48 13.96 -12.51
N THR A 150 -12.98 15.08 -11.97
CA THR A 150 -12.36 16.13 -12.79
C THR A 150 -11.19 15.58 -13.60
N PHE A 151 -10.29 14.81 -12.95
CA PHE A 151 -9.19 14.13 -13.63
C PHE A 151 -9.67 13.16 -14.71
N VAL A 152 -10.67 12.32 -14.42
CA VAL A 152 -11.27 11.40 -15.40
C VAL A 152 -11.83 12.15 -16.61
N ASN A 153 -12.57 13.23 -16.37
CA ASN A 153 -13.20 14.03 -17.44
C ASN A 153 -12.16 14.73 -18.32
N GLU A 154 -11.11 15.31 -17.73
CA GLU A 154 -10.10 16.07 -18.47
C GLU A 154 -9.11 15.17 -19.23
N THR A 155 -8.78 14.01 -18.67
CA THR A 155 -7.74 13.13 -19.23
C THR A 155 -8.28 11.94 -20.00
N GLN A 156 -9.61 11.69 -19.92
CA GLN A 156 -10.26 10.50 -20.47
C GLN A 156 -9.69 9.18 -19.89
N ARG A 157 -9.07 9.25 -18.70
CA ARG A 157 -8.65 8.07 -17.95
C ARG A 157 -9.85 7.20 -17.61
N LEU A 158 -9.68 5.88 -17.57
CA LEU A 158 -10.74 4.98 -17.12
C LEU A 158 -11.14 5.28 -15.67
N ALA A 159 -12.44 5.47 -15.44
CA ALA A 159 -13.00 5.61 -14.11
C ALA A 159 -12.86 4.31 -13.30
N PRO A 160 -12.91 4.41 -11.96
CA PRO A 160 -12.96 3.25 -11.09
C PRO A 160 -14.09 2.29 -11.49
N PRO A 161 -13.88 0.96 -11.44
CA PRO A 161 -14.82 -0.06 -11.96
C PRO A 161 -16.17 -0.11 -11.21
N HIS A 162 -16.28 0.57 -10.08
CA HIS A 162 -17.49 0.66 -9.27
C HIS A 162 -18.36 1.89 -9.60
N TRP A 163 -17.85 2.79 -10.45
CA TRP A 163 -18.59 3.91 -11.01
C TRP A 163 -19.47 3.43 -12.17
N ASN A 164 -20.53 4.18 -12.47
CA ASN A 164 -21.42 3.85 -13.57
C ASN A 164 -21.18 4.83 -14.73
N ALA A 165 -20.96 4.32 -15.94
CA ALA A 165 -20.78 5.13 -17.15
C ALA A 165 -19.78 6.29 -16.97
N GLN A 166 -18.59 6.02 -16.41
CA GLN A 166 -17.53 7.00 -16.11
C GLN A 166 -17.89 8.08 -15.07
N GLN A 167 -18.99 7.92 -14.32
CA GLN A 167 -19.47 8.89 -13.34
C GLN A 167 -19.58 8.30 -11.93
N HIS A 168 -19.09 9.02 -10.92
CA HIS A 168 -19.28 8.62 -9.53
C HIS A 168 -20.74 8.75 -9.08
N PRO A 169 -21.24 7.88 -8.17
CA PRO A 169 -22.50 8.13 -7.49
C PRO A 169 -22.47 9.44 -6.69
N ARG A 170 -23.52 10.27 -6.79
CA ARG A 170 -23.60 11.56 -6.07
C ARG A 170 -23.36 11.42 -4.56
N LYS A 171 -23.95 10.39 -3.94
CA LYS A 171 -23.84 10.10 -2.50
C LYS A 171 -22.41 9.90 -2.01
N ILE A 172 -21.45 9.60 -2.89
CA ILE A 172 -20.04 9.35 -2.53
C ILE A 172 -19.09 10.43 -3.03
N ALA A 173 -19.60 11.59 -3.48
CA ALA A 173 -18.78 12.69 -4.00
C ALA A 173 -17.64 13.09 -3.05
N ASN A 174 -17.95 13.20 -1.75
CA ASN A 174 -17.02 13.56 -0.67
C ASN A 174 -16.37 12.35 0.04
N HIS A 175 -16.62 11.14 -0.42
CA HIS A 175 -15.92 9.95 0.05
C HIS A 175 -14.57 9.82 -0.68
N PRO A 176 -13.57 9.16 -0.08
CA PRO A 176 -12.31 8.90 -0.75
C PRO A 176 -12.52 8.03 -2.00
N VAL A 177 -11.77 8.30 -3.06
CA VAL A 177 -11.77 7.45 -4.25
C VAL A 177 -11.09 6.11 -3.93
N ALA A 178 -11.75 5.01 -4.29
CA ALA A 178 -11.27 3.64 -4.12
C ALA A 178 -11.16 2.92 -5.47
N PHE A 179 -10.64 1.69 -5.49
CA PHE A 179 -10.42 0.92 -6.73
C PHE A 179 -9.56 1.66 -7.76
N VAL A 180 -8.52 2.33 -7.30
CA VAL A 180 -7.50 2.98 -8.13
C VAL A 180 -6.16 2.29 -7.92
N SER A 181 -5.43 2.10 -9.00
CA SER A 181 -4.10 1.49 -8.95
C SER A 181 -3.07 2.50 -8.45
N TRP A 182 -1.85 2.05 -8.14
CA TRP A 182 -0.75 2.95 -7.86
C TRP A 182 -0.47 3.88 -9.06
N HIS A 183 -0.58 3.35 -10.29
CA HIS A 183 -0.37 4.12 -11.52
C HIS A 183 -1.43 5.20 -11.73
N ASP A 184 -2.67 4.92 -11.35
CA ASP A 184 -3.77 5.90 -11.41
C ASP A 184 -3.57 7.01 -10.37
N ALA A 185 -3.17 6.63 -9.16
CA ALA A 185 -2.88 7.56 -8.07
C ALA A 185 -1.69 8.48 -8.42
N ASP A 186 -0.61 7.93 -8.98
CA ASP A 186 0.56 8.68 -9.42
C ASP A 186 0.24 9.62 -10.61
N ALA A 187 -0.53 9.13 -11.58
CA ALA A 187 -1.01 9.94 -12.71
C ALA A 187 -1.90 11.10 -12.25
N TYR A 188 -2.83 10.86 -11.33
CA TYR A 188 -3.66 11.91 -10.75
C TYR A 188 -2.80 12.96 -10.04
N CYS A 189 -1.89 12.53 -9.15
CA CYS A 189 -1.08 13.49 -8.40
C CYS A 189 -0.20 14.32 -9.35
N THR A 190 0.34 13.70 -10.40
CA THR A 190 1.12 14.40 -11.43
C THR A 190 0.26 15.42 -12.19
N TRP A 191 -0.92 15.03 -12.67
CA TRP A 191 -1.88 15.94 -13.33
C TRP A 191 -2.26 17.11 -12.42
N ALA A 192 -2.43 16.87 -11.12
CA ALA A 192 -2.73 17.90 -10.13
C ALA A 192 -1.52 18.78 -9.74
N GLY A 193 -0.36 18.64 -10.39
CA GLY A 193 0.87 19.39 -10.09
C GLY A 193 1.51 19.03 -8.74
N LYS A 194 1.33 17.77 -8.32
CA LYS A 194 1.77 17.17 -7.06
C LYS A 194 2.52 15.85 -7.35
N ARG A 195 2.71 15.03 -6.31
CA ARG A 195 3.23 13.65 -6.39
C ARG A 195 2.61 12.78 -5.30
N LEU A 196 2.80 11.47 -5.33
CA LEU A 196 2.53 10.64 -4.16
C LEU A 196 3.52 10.95 -3.02
N PRO A 197 3.08 10.89 -1.74
CA PRO A 197 3.99 10.96 -0.60
C PRO A 197 4.89 9.72 -0.58
N THR A 198 6.11 9.87 -0.09
CA THR A 198 6.91 8.71 0.33
C THR A 198 6.27 8.07 1.56
N GLU A 199 6.59 6.81 1.83
CA GLU A 199 6.10 6.16 3.06
C GLU A 199 6.64 6.82 4.33
N THR A 200 7.79 7.48 4.25
CA THR A 200 8.42 8.22 5.36
C THR A 200 7.68 9.52 5.63
N GLU A 201 7.38 10.30 4.59
CA GLU A 201 6.56 11.52 4.68
C GLU A 201 5.18 11.21 5.25
N TRP A 202 4.54 10.15 4.75
CA TRP A 202 3.23 9.72 5.22
C TRP A 202 3.26 9.39 6.71
N GLU A 203 4.26 8.62 7.18
CA GLU A 203 4.37 8.26 8.59
C GLU A 203 4.64 9.48 9.47
N LYS A 204 5.56 10.36 9.09
CA LYS A 204 5.79 11.61 9.84
C LYS A 204 4.47 12.39 9.97
N ALA A 205 3.74 12.58 8.88
CA ALA A 205 2.48 13.32 8.86
C ALA A 205 1.38 12.67 9.71
N ALA A 206 1.38 11.35 9.85
CA ALA A 206 0.46 10.61 10.72
C ALA A 206 0.89 10.65 12.19
N ARG A 207 2.19 10.49 12.44
CA ARG A 207 2.77 10.07 13.71
C ARG A 207 3.23 11.22 14.59
N GLY A 208 3.64 12.34 13.99
CA GLY A 208 4.36 13.39 14.70
C GLY A 208 5.79 13.00 15.05
N THR A 209 6.44 13.83 15.87
CA THR A 209 7.82 13.62 16.35
C THR A 209 7.88 12.90 17.69
N ASP A 210 6.74 12.75 18.37
CA ASP A 210 6.57 12.10 19.69
C ASP A 210 6.27 10.59 19.60
N GLY A 211 6.27 10.01 18.39
CA GLY A 211 6.25 8.56 18.17
C GLY A 211 4.90 7.88 18.44
N ARG A 212 3.77 8.57 18.19
CA ARG A 212 2.41 8.07 18.48
C ARG A 212 2.10 6.72 17.81
N MET A 213 1.29 5.89 18.46
CA MET A 213 0.80 4.62 17.88
C MET A 213 -0.35 4.85 16.89
N PHE A 214 -1.21 5.84 17.17
CA PHE A 214 -2.33 6.28 16.35
C PHE A 214 -2.21 7.79 16.12
N PRO A 215 -2.84 8.36 15.09
CA PRO A 215 -2.74 9.80 14.81
C PRO A 215 -3.10 10.68 16.03
N TRP A 216 -4.10 10.26 16.79
CA TRP A 216 -4.60 10.93 17.99
C TRP A 216 -3.87 10.56 19.30
N GLY A 217 -2.93 9.60 19.30
CA GLY A 217 -2.15 9.28 20.50
C GLY A 217 -1.77 7.80 20.65
N LYS A 218 -1.71 7.33 21.90
CA LYS A 218 -1.17 6.00 22.25
C LYS A 218 -2.22 4.88 22.23
N LYS A 219 -3.47 5.17 22.57
CA LYS A 219 -4.52 4.15 22.71
C LYS A 219 -5.49 4.21 21.53
N HIS A 220 -5.98 3.05 21.14
CA HIS A 220 -7.11 2.97 20.22
C HIS A 220 -8.35 3.57 20.90
N LEU A 221 -9.03 4.48 20.19
CA LEU A 221 -10.25 5.13 20.65
C LEU A 221 -11.33 4.92 19.59
N LYS A 222 -12.53 4.51 20.01
CA LYS A 222 -13.70 4.40 19.13
C LYS A 222 -14.05 5.75 18.53
N ASN A 223 -14.73 5.76 17.39
CA ASN A 223 -15.18 6.98 16.71
C ASN A 223 -14.07 7.97 16.32
N HIS A 224 -12.81 7.51 16.24
CA HIS A 224 -11.68 8.32 15.76
C HIS A 224 -11.23 7.92 14.34
N ALA A 225 -11.75 6.82 13.80
CA ALA A 225 -11.42 6.32 12.48
C ALA A 225 -12.52 5.39 11.97
N ASN A 226 -12.68 5.30 10.64
CA ASN A 226 -13.47 4.25 10.01
C ASN A 226 -12.62 2.99 9.81
N ILE A 227 -12.69 2.05 10.74
CA ILE A 227 -11.93 0.79 10.71
C ILE A 227 -12.88 -0.39 10.66
N TYR A 228 -12.35 -1.57 10.31
CA TYR A 228 -13.14 -2.80 10.24
C TYR A 228 -13.99 -3.05 11.51
N GLN A 229 -13.42 -2.79 12.69
CA GLN A 229 -14.06 -2.99 13.99
C GLN A 229 -15.32 -2.14 14.22
N GLU A 230 -15.43 -0.99 13.53
CA GLU A 230 -16.61 -0.12 13.62
C GLU A 230 -17.77 -0.62 12.74
N ASN A 231 -17.53 -1.63 11.89
CA ASN A 231 -18.55 -2.36 11.15
C ASN A 231 -19.44 -1.50 10.24
N ILE A 232 -18.94 -0.33 9.79
CA ILE A 232 -19.60 0.57 8.84
C ILE A 232 -19.70 -0.07 7.44
N LYS A 233 -18.72 -0.92 7.09
CA LYS A 233 -18.65 -1.72 5.84
C LYS A 233 -18.59 -0.90 4.55
N ASN A 234 -18.35 0.41 4.64
CA ASN A 234 -18.13 1.28 3.48
C ASN A 234 -17.18 2.41 3.89
N THR A 235 -16.70 3.18 2.90
CA THR A 235 -16.01 4.44 3.15
C THR A 235 -16.95 5.45 3.83
N THR A 236 -16.36 6.42 4.49
CA THR A 236 -17.08 7.59 5.06
C THR A 236 -16.57 8.87 4.39
N VAL A 237 -17.33 9.96 4.52
CA VAL A 237 -16.88 11.30 4.10
C VAL A 237 -15.54 11.64 4.74
N VAL A 238 -14.65 12.28 3.99
CA VAL A 238 -13.24 12.47 4.40
C VAL A 238 -13.02 13.36 5.63
N ASN A 239 -14.03 14.10 6.07
CA ASN A 239 -13.97 14.95 7.26
C ASN A 239 -14.78 14.41 8.46
N GLN A 240 -15.26 13.16 8.39
CA GLN A 240 -16.16 12.56 9.38
C GLN A 240 -15.57 12.49 10.80
N TYR A 241 -14.25 12.34 10.93
CA TYR A 241 -13.57 12.09 12.21
C TYR A 241 -12.63 13.24 12.63
N PRO A 242 -13.16 14.39 13.06
CA PRO A 242 -12.33 15.52 13.49
C PRO A 242 -11.47 15.22 14.72
N GLN A 243 -11.91 14.32 15.60
CA GLN A 243 -11.11 13.86 16.76
C GLN A 243 -10.01 12.87 16.36
N GLY A 244 -10.11 12.29 15.16
CA GLY A 244 -9.14 11.35 14.59
C GLY A 244 -7.93 11.99 13.93
N LYS A 245 -7.82 13.33 13.95
CA LYS A 245 -6.77 14.05 13.25
C LYS A 245 -5.38 13.67 13.75
N SER A 246 -4.42 13.68 12.82
CA SER A 246 -3.00 13.62 13.16
C SER A 246 -2.55 14.87 13.94
N PRO A 247 -1.34 14.88 14.53
CA PRO A 247 -0.81 16.04 15.24
C PRO A 247 -0.74 17.31 14.37
N TYR A 248 -0.66 17.13 13.05
CA TYR A 248 -0.61 18.22 12.08
C TYR A 248 -1.98 18.56 11.47
N GLY A 249 -3.06 17.88 11.88
CA GLY A 249 -4.42 18.18 11.44
C GLY A 249 -4.90 17.42 10.20
N LEU A 250 -4.23 16.33 9.81
CA LEU A 250 -4.65 15.45 8.71
C LEU A 250 -5.74 14.49 9.16
N TYR A 251 -6.76 14.28 8.34
CA TYR A 251 -7.84 13.33 8.57
C TYR A 251 -7.50 11.95 8.02
N ASP A 252 -8.16 10.93 8.55
CA ASP A 252 -8.13 9.56 8.05
C ASP A 252 -6.70 9.02 7.79
N MET A 253 -5.75 9.44 8.63
CA MET A 253 -4.41 8.81 8.69
C MET A 253 -4.48 7.43 9.35
N ALA A 254 -5.61 7.07 9.96
CA ALA A 254 -5.96 5.73 10.40
C ALA A 254 -7.35 5.40 9.85
N GLY A 255 -7.49 4.26 9.16
CA GLY A 255 -8.75 3.80 8.59
C GLY A 255 -9.20 4.53 7.32
N ASN A 256 -10.50 4.43 7.04
CA ASN A 256 -11.15 4.71 5.77
C ASN A 256 -10.55 3.84 4.66
N LEU A 257 -9.49 4.29 3.99
CA LEU A 257 -8.75 3.50 3.00
C LEU A 257 -7.26 3.51 3.28
N PHE A 258 -6.60 2.39 2.98
CA PHE A 258 -5.17 2.35 2.80
C PHE A 258 -4.77 3.35 1.72
N GLN A 259 -3.58 3.93 1.87
CA GLN A 259 -3.13 5.00 1.00
C GLN A 259 -1.85 4.60 0.28
N TRP A 260 -1.89 4.62 -1.06
CA TRP A 260 -0.70 4.44 -1.89
C TRP A 260 0.38 5.47 -1.56
N THR A 261 1.64 5.01 -1.57
CA THR A 261 2.82 5.87 -1.43
C THR A 261 3.76 5.64 -2.62
N SER A 262 4.69 6.56 -2.85
CA SER A 262 5.71 6.42 -3.90
C SER A 262 6.80 5.39 -3.54
N SER A 263 6.80 4.83 -2.33
CA SER A 263 7.86 3.93 -1.87
C SER A 263 7.67 2.49 -2.37
N TRP A 264 8.75 1.88 -2.82
CA TRP A 264 8.86 0.43 -2.97
C TRP A 264 8.90 -0.23 -1.58
N PHE A 265 8.42 -1.48 -1.47
CA PHE A 265 8.49 -2.22 -0.22
C PHE A 265 9.90 -2.76 0.02
N LEU A 266 10.74 -1.92 0.62
CA LEU A 266 12.14 -2.22 0.95
C LEU A 266 12.33 -2.41 2.47
N PRO A 267 13.40 -3.12 2.90
CA PRO A 267 13.79 -3.15 4.30
C PRO A 267 14.13 -1.75 4.80
N TYR A 268 13.77 -1.46 6.05
CA TYR A 268 14.24 -0.25 6.71
C TYR A 268 15.76 -0.30 6.96
N PRO A 269 16.44 0.85 7.05
CA PRO A 269 17.85 0.91 7.40
C PRO A 269 18.14 0.08 8.66
N GLY A 270 19.15 -0.80 8.58
CA GLY A 270 19.53 -1.69 9.67
C GLY A 270 18.69 -2.99 9.79
N ASN A 271 17.63 -3.15 9.01
CA ASN A 271 16.87 -4.40 8.99
C ASN A 271 17.62 -5.48 8.18
N LYS A 272 18.04 -6.55 8.86
CA LYS A 272 18.76 -7.69 8.28
C LYS A 272 17.89 -8.93 8.08
N VAL A 273 16.61 -8.88 8.47
CA VAL A 273 15.71 -10.02 8.39
C VAL A 273 15.18 -10.14 6.96
N PRO A 274 15.43 -11.26 6.25
CA PRO A 274 14.86 -11.46 4.93
C PRO A 274 13.34 -11.44 4.96
N HIS A 275 12.72 -10.85 3.95
CA HIS A 275 11.28 -10.86 3.75
C HIS A 275 10.98 -11.13 2.28
N PRO A 276 10.10 -12.09 1.93
CA PRO A 276 9.89 -12.52 0.55
C PRO A 276 9.39 -11.38 -0.37
N ASN A 277 8.67 -10.42 0.21
CA ASN A 277 8.13 -9.28 -0.53
C ASN A 277 9.11 -8.10 -0.66
N PHE A 278 10.27 -8.10 0.02
CA PHE A 278 11.20 -6.99 -0.11
C PHE A 278 11.74 -6.89 -1.54
N GLY A 279 11.69 -5.69 -2.12
CA GLY A 279 12.16 -5.43 -3.47
C GLY A 279 11.38 -4.34 -4.18
N LYS A 280 11.63 -4.19 -5.48
CA LYS A 280 11.00 -3.18 -6.34
C LYS A 280 9.82 -3.74 -7.16
N THR A 281 9.12 -4.72 -6.58
CA THR A 281 7.94 -5.34 -7.20
C THR A 281 6.65 -4.78 -6.62
N LEU A 282 6.62 -4.52 -5.30
CA LEU A 282 5.43 -4.06 -4.59
C LEU A 282 5.59 -2.62 -4.10
N ARG A 283 4.50 -1.86 -4.15
CA ARG A 283 4.43 -0.50 -3.61
C ARG A 283 3.79 -0.52 -2.23
N VAL A 284 4.23 0.38 -1.36
CA VAL A 284 3.75 0.48 0.01
C VAL A 284 2.39 1.17 0.06
N LEU A 285 1.50 0.64 0.90
CA LEU A 285 0.34 1.35 1.40
C LEU A 285 0.37 1.49 2.92
N ARG A 286 -0.23 2.58 3.41
CA ARG A 286 -0.25 2.98 4.83
C ARG A 286 -1.68 3.25 5.33
N GLY A 287 -1.86 3.23 6.65
CA GLY A 287 -3.05 3.79 7.32
C GLY A 287 -4.19 2.83 7.66
N GLY A 288 -4.24 1.63 7.10
CA GLY A 288 -5.38 0.73 7.33
C GLY A 288 -6.64 1.20 6.60
N SER A 289 -7.72 0.43 6.72
CA SER A 289 -8.97 0.65 5.99
C SER A 289 -10.20 0.13 6.75
N PHE A 290 -11.39 0.54 6.32
CA PHE A 290 -12.65 -0.04 6.81
C PHE A 290 -12.79 -1.52 6.43
N TYR A 291 -12.07 -1.96 5.40
CA TYR A 291 -12.07 -3.32 4.87
C TYR A 291 -10.77 -4.05 5.25
N ASP A 292 -10.32 -3.80 6.48
CA ASP A 292 -9.04 -4.30 6.96
C ASP A 292 -9.01 -5.80 7.23
N CYS A 293 -7.79 -6.32 7.14
CA CYS A 293 -7.47 -7.72 7.31
C CYS A 293 -7.54 -8.20 8.78
N SER A 294 -8.12 -7.42 9.71
CA SER A 294 -8.17 -7.75 11.14
C SER A 294 -8.95 -9.04 11.42
N ASN A 295 -9.86 -9.44 10.53
CA ASN A 295 -10.51 -10.76 10.58
C ASN A 295 -9.57 -11.95 10.32
N TYR A 296 -8.42 -11.71 9.71
CA TYR A 296 -7.48 -12.75 9.27
C TYR A 296 -6.26 -12.86 10.18
N ARG A 297 -6.36 -12.38 11.43
CA ARG A 297 -5.28 -12.38 12.43
C ARG A 297 -4.03 -11.58 12.00
N CYS A 298 -4.14 -10.70 11.01
CA CYS A 298 -3.04 -9.88 10.49
C CYS A 298 -2.60 -8.72 11.42
N GLY A 299 -3.21 -8.59 12.60
CA GLY A 299 -2.96 -7.51 13.55
C GLY A 299 -3.68 -6.19 13.21
N ILE A 300 -3.39 -5.15 13.98
CA ILE A 300 -4.00 -3.81 13.88
C ILE A 300 -3.28 -3.02 12.78
N SER A 301 -3.84 -2.94 11.56
CA SER A 301 -3.20 -2.30 10.40
C SER A 301 -3.26 -0.77 10.35
N PHE A 302 -4.04 -0.13 11.23
CA PHE A 302 -4.25 1.33 11.24
C PHE A 302 -3.33 2.09 12.22
N GLN A 303 -2.31 1.42 12.77
CA GLN A 303 -1.24 2.10 13.50
C GLN A 303 -0.41 2.96 12.52
N THR A 304 0.10 4.10 12.99
CA THR A 304 0.83 5.09 12.16
C THR A 304 2.07 4.51 11.46
N PHE A 305 2.73 3.55 12.10
CA PHE A 305 3.92 2.88 11.57
C PHE A 305 3.62 1.62 10.76
N ASN A 306 2.36 1.18 10.71
CA ASN A 306 2.03 -0.02 9.98
C ASN A 306 2.10 0.22 8.47
N ARG A 307 2.48 -0.82 7.74
CA ARG A 307 2.58 -0.83 6.29
C ARG A 307 2.15 -2.19 5.73
N ILE A 308 1.53 -2.14 4.56
CA ILE A 308 1.27 -3.29 3.69
C ILE A 308 1.88 -3.00 2.31
N SER A 309 1.87 -3.99 1.43
CA SER A 309 2.43 -3.85 0.09
C SER A 309 1.59 -4.60 -0.93
N LEU A 310 1.31 -3.98 -2.08
CA LEU A 310 0.56 -4.58 -3.18
C LEU A 310 1.27 -4.33 -4.51
N LEU A 311 0.88 -5.10 -5.53
CA LEU A 311 1.34 -4.85 -6.90
C LEU A 311 0.82 -3.47 -7.35
N PRO A 312 1.62 -2.69 -8.10
CA PRO A 312 1.22 -1.37 -8.56
C PRO A 312 -0.10 -1.34 -9.36
N GLN A 313 -0.44 -2.43 -10.04
CA GLN A 313 -1.64 -2.56 -10.89
C GLN A 313 -2.90 -2.96 -10.10
N THR A 314 -2.78 -3.24 -8.80
CA THR A 314 -3.91 -3.71 -7.99
C THR A 314 -4.94 -2.60 -7.78
N LEU A 315 -6.21 -2.87 -8.12
CA LEU A 315 -7.37 -2.06 -7.79
C LEU A 315 -8.03 -2.67 -6.56
N ALA A 316 -8.05 -2.01 -5.41
CA ALA A 316 -8.66 -2.57 -4.21
C ALA A 316 -9.76 -1.66 -3.64
N ILE A 317 -10.84 -2.28 -3.15
CA ILE A 317 -11.89 -1.58 -2.39
C ILE A 317 -11.33 -0.84 -1.17
N SER A 318 -10.23 -1.34 -0.61
CA SER A 318 -9.56 -0.83 0.58
C SER A 318 -8.44 0.17 0.28
N ALA A 319 -8.15 0.47 -0.99
CA ALA A 319 -7.03 1.34 -1.37
C ALA A 319 -7.50 2.59 -2.10
N GLY A 320 -7.02 3.74 -1.60
CA GLY A 320 -7.08 5.05 -2.22
C GLY A 320 -5.73 5.74 -2.08
N PHE A 321 -5.71 7.05 -2.06
CA PHE A 321 -4.46 7.82 -1.94
C PHE A 321 -4.69 9.27 -1.52
N ARG A 322 -3.59 9.95 -1.23
CA ARG A 322 -3.49 11.41 -1.08
C ARG A 322 -2.20 11.88 -1.73
N CYS A 323 -2.13 13.16 -2.11
CA CYS A 323 -0.94 13.70 -2.75
C CYS A 323 -0.09 14.52 -1.78
N ALA A 324 1.17 14.74 -2.17
CA ALA A 324 2.15 15.58 -1.50
C ALA A 324 2.89 16.46 -2.51
N LYS A 325 3.56 17.51 -2.03
CA LYS A 325 4.36 18.44 -2.83
C LYS A 325 5.52 18.95 -1.97
N PRO A 326 6.73 19.14 -2.52
CA PRO A 326 7.80 19.82 -1.80
C PRO A 326 7.33 21.20 -1.30
N ALA A 327 7.79 21.64 -0.14
CA ALA A 327 7.70 23.05 0.20
C ALA A 327 8.69 23.81 -0.69
N ILE A 328 8.26 24.89 -1.34
CA ILE A 328 9.17 25.73 -2.11
C ILE A 328 10.00 26.49 -1.08
N SER A 329 11.27 26.09 -0.92
CA SER A 329 12.19 26.85 -0.08
C SER A 329 12.48 28.20 -0.76
N ASN A 330 12.29 29.30 -0.03
CA ASN A 330 12.66 30.66 -0.48
C ASN A 330 14.18 30.82 -0.74
N HIS A 331 14.97 29.75 -0.64
CA HIS A 331 16.40 29.76 -0.94
C HIS A 331 16.72 29.93 -2.43
N ASN A 332 15.81 29.56 -3.34
CA ASN A 332 16.04 29.73 -4.79
C ASN A 332 15.68 31.13 -5.31
N LEU A 333 14.80 31.87 -4.64
CA LEU A 333 14.44 33.24 -5.04
C LEU A 333 15.55 34.27 -4.75
N LYS A 334 16.55 33.93 -3.93
CA LYS A 334 17.72 34.79 -3.67
C LYS A 334 18.90 34.56 -4.63
N LYS A 335 18.84 33.53 -5.48
CA LYS A 335 19.91 33.26 -6.47
C LYS A 335 19.68 33.88 -7.84
N GLU A 336 18.47 34.36 -8.13
CA GLU A 336 18.17 35.07 -9.39
C GLU A 336 18.26 36.60 -9.29
N ASN A 337 18.55 37.12 -8.09
CA ASN A 337 18.70 38.57 -7.82
C ASN A 337 20.12 38.95 -7.35
N LYS A 338 21.15 38.25 -7.81
CA LYS A 338 22.55 38.62 -7.56
C LYS A 338 23.40 38.60 -8.81
#